data_AF-A0A1A9RGC4-F1
#
_entry.id   AF-A0A1A9RGC4-F1
#
_cell.length_a   1.000
_cell.length_b   1.000
_cell.length_c   1.000
_cell.angle_alpha   90.00
_cell.angle_beta   90.00
_cell.angle_gamma   90.00
#
_symmetry.space_group_name_H-M   'P 1'
#
loop_
_entity.id
_entity.type
_entity.pdbx_description
1 polymer ?
#
loop_
_entity_poly.entity_id
_entity_poly.type
_entity_poly.pdbx_seq_one_letter_code
_entity_poly.pdbx_strand_id
1 'polypeptide(L)' 'MTRDELIDLGKRILAEEGDDVLDGLMAEFDRNVLHPEGSSLFFYPEGWNARSSGPADYAPTAEEVVDACLAYCPICL' A
#
# COMPACT_ATOMS: atom_id res chain seq x y z
N MET A 1 9.69 -10.44 -4.72
CA MET A 1 8.39 -10.49 -5.40
C MET A 1 8.46 -9.62 -6.66
N THR A 2 7.78 -10.00 -7.73
CA THR A 2 7.66 -9.21 -8.97
C THR A 2 6.55 -8.18 -8.87
N ARG A 3 6.48 -7.23 -9.81
CA ARG A 3 5.40 -6.24 -9.86
C ARG A 3 4.01 -6.88 -9.92
N ASP A 4 3.85 -7.90 -10.77
CA ASP A 4 2.56 -8.57 -10.94
C ASP A 4 2.15 -9.34 -9.68
N GLU A 5 3.09 -10.00 -9.00
CA GLU A 5 2.83 -10.65 -7.71
C GLU A 5 2.45 -9.65 -6.62
N LEU A 6 3.07 -8.45 -6.60
CA LEU A 6 2.71 -7.38 -5.68
C LEU A 6 1.30 -6.83 -5.97
N ILE A 7 0.91 -6.73 -7.23
CA ILE A 7 -0.45 -6.30 -7.63
C ILE A 7 -1.47 -7.33 -7.17
N ASP A 8 -1.20 -8.62 -7.38
CA ASP A 8 -2.09 -9.69 -6.92
C ASP A 8 -2.21 -9.69 -5.39
N LEU A 9 -1.12 -9.42 -4.67
CA LEU A 9 -1.14 -9.25 -3.22
C LEU A 9 -1.97 -8.04 -2.79
N GLY A 10 -1.79 -6.88 -3.44
CA GLY A 10 -2.57 -5.67 -3.19
C GLY A 10 -4.06 -5.84 -3.46
N LYS A 11 -4.44 -6.59 -4.50
CA LYS A 11 -5.84 -6.94 -4.77
C LYS A 11 -6.46 -7.79 -3.67
N ARG A 12 -5.69 -8.72 -3.08
CA ARG A 12 -6.14 -9.50 -1.93
C ARG A 12 -6.30 -8.63 -0.69
N ILE A 13 -5.35 -7.72 -0.43
CA ILE A 13 -5.43 -6.75 0.68
C ILE A 13 -6.70 -5.90 0.58
N LEU A 14 -7.05 -5.40 -0.61
CA LEU A 14 -8.27 -4.60 -0.82
C LEU A 14 -9.58 -5.40 -0.74
N ALA A 15 -9.53 -6.72 -0.92
CA ALA A 15 -10.70 -7.59 -0.92
C ALA A 15 -10.91 -8.34 0.40
N GLU A 16 -9.92 -8.33 1.29
CA GLU A 16 -9.97 -9.02 2.58
C GLU A 16 -10.75 -8.20 3.61
N GLU A 17 -11.69 -8.85 4.29
CA GLU A 17 -12.54 -8.23 5.32
C GLU A 17 -12.07 -8.62 6.74
N GLY A 18 -11.22 -9.65 6.87
CA GLY A 18 -10.71 -10.13 8.15
C GLY A 18 -9.36 -9.51 8.54
N ASP A 19 -9.35 -8.73 9.63
CA ASP A 19 -8.16 -8.04 10.16
C ASP A 19 -6.95 -8.99 10.39
N ASP A 20 -7.17 -10.20 10.93
CA ASP A 20 -6.08 -11.16 11.22
C ASP A 20 -5.33 -11.62 9.95
N VAL A 21 -6.04 -11.77 8.83
CA VAL A 21 -5.46 -12.18 7.54
C VAL A 21 -4.87 -10.95 6.84
N LEU A 22 -5.56 -9.83 6.93
CA LEU A 22 -5.16 -8.55 6.36
C LEU A 22 -3.78 -8.12 6.89
N ASP A 23 -3.56 -8.17 8.20
CA ASP A 23 -2.26 -7.84 8.82
C ASP A 23 -1.11 -8.70 8.26
N GLY A 24 -1.37 -9.99 8.03
CA GLY A 24 -0.40 -10.90 7.44
C GLY A 24 -0.04 -10.53 6.00
N LEU A 25 -1.03 -10.20 5.18
CA LEU A 25 -0.86 -9.78 3.79
C LEU A 25 -0.16 -8.42 3.69
N MET A 26 -0.55 -7.47 4.53
CA MET A 26 0.08 -6.15 4.63
C MET A 26 1.56 -6.28 5.01
N ALA A 27 1.88 -7.09 6.03
CA ALA A 27 3.26 -7.33 6.44
C ALA A 27 4.08 -8.08 5.39
N GLU A 28 3.46 -8.89 4.54
CA GLU A 28 4.13 -9.53 3.39
C GLU A 28 4.43 -8.51 2.29
N PHE A 29 3.49 -7.61 2.01
CA PHE A 29 3.66 -6.53 1.03
C PHE A 29 4.79 -5.59 1.44
N ASP A 30 4.79 -5.13 2.69
CA ASP A 30 5.77 -4.19 3.24
C ASP A 30 7.20 -4.71 3.16
N ARG A 31 7.41 -6.03 3.30
CA ARG A 31 8.74 -6.65 3.18
C ARG A 31 9.31 -6.62 1.77
N ASN A 32 8.45 -6.42 0.76
CA ASN A 32 8.82 -6.45 -0.65
C ASN A 32 8.88 -5.05 -1.29
N VAL A 33 8.55 -4.00 -0.55
CA VAL A 33 8.63 -2.61 -1.00
C VAL A 33 9.53 -1.78 -0.08
N LEU A 34 10.16 -0.74 -0.62
CA LEU A 34 11.01 0.18 0.17
C LEU A 34 10.24 1.42 0.65
N HIS A 35 8.98 1.55 0.25
CA HIS A 35 8.14 2.70 0.58
C HIS A 35 7.86 2.75 2.10
N PRO A 36 8.09 3.88 2.78
CA PRO A 36 7.93 3.99 4.23
C PRO A 36 6.50 3.74 4.70
N GLU A 37 5.51 4.13 3.89
CA GLU A 37 4.10 3.90 4.17
C GLU A 37 3.59 2.53 3.67
N GLY A 38 4.32 1.88 2.76
CA GLY A 38 4.03 0.53 2.25
C GLY A 38 2.54 0.28 1.94
N SER A 39 2.02 -0.78 2.54
CA SER A 39 0.63 -1.23 2.46
C SER A 39 -0.39 -0.26 3.07
N SER A 40 0.04 0.70 3.88
CA SER A 40 -0.88 1.75 4.38
C SER A 40 -1.46 2.58 3.23
N LEU A 41 -0.73 2.67 2.10
CA LEU A 41 -1.17 3.37 0.90
C LEU A 41 -2.44 2.79 0.26
N PHE A 42 -2.84 1.55 0.59
CA PHE A 42 -4.13 0.99 0.14
C PHE A 42 -5.33 1.69 0.80
N PHE A 43 -5.14 2.29 1.98
CA PHE A 43 -6.22 2.86 2.78
C PHE A 43 -6.08 4.37 2.99
N TYR A 44 -4.86 4.88 2.93
CA TYR A 44 -4.56 6.29 3.18
C TYR A 44 -3.68 6.84 2.05
N PRO A 45 -3.98 8.04 1.52
CA PRO A 45 -3.11 8.67 0.55
C PRO A 45 -1.74 9.00 1.15
N GLU A 46 -0.73 9.14 0.30
CA GLU A 46 0.61 9.49 0.75
C GLU A 46 0.62 10.79 1.57
N GLY A 47 1.25 10.77 2.76
CA GLY A 47 1.29 11.93 3.66
C GLY A 47 -0.07 12.28 4.29
N TRP A 48 -1.02 11.34 4.32
CA TRP A 48 -2.31 11.53 4.97
C TRP A 48 -2.16 11.94 6.43
N ASN A 49 -2.95 12.95 6.83
CA ASN A 49 -2.96 13.45 8.18
C ASN A 49 -4.40 13.54 8.68
N ALA A 50 -4.77 12.68 9.64
CA ALA A 50 -6.10 12.66 10.27
C ALA A 50 -6.60 14.01 10.78
N ARG A 51 -5.70 14.97 11.08
CA ARG A 51 -6.06 16.31 11.58
C ARG A 51 -6.43 17.32 10.49
N SER A 52 -5.97 17.10 9.26
CA SER A 52 -6.06 18.09 8.16
C SER A 52 -6.67 17.51 6.88
N SER A 53 -6.55 16.20 6.66
CA SER A 53 -7.15 15.49 5.55
C SER A 53 -8.58 15.08 5.94
N GLY A 54 -9.57 15.64 5.24
CA GLY A 54 -10.98 15.27 5.42
C GLY A 54 -11.26 13.82 5.01
N PRO A 55 -12.52 13.33 5.16
CA PRO A 55 -12.92 12.03 4.65
C PRO A 55 -12.76 12.05 3.13
N ALA A 56 -11.62 11.57 2.65
CA ALA A 56 -11.28 11.59 1.24
C ALA A 56 -11.98 10.42 0.55
N ASP A 57 -12.48 10.65 -0.67
CA ASP A 57 -12.92 9.62 -1.62
C ASP A 57 -11.71 8.79 -2.14
N TYR A 58 -10.80 8.43 -1.24
CA TYR A 58 -9.57 7.74 -1.55
C TYR A 58 -9.87 6.26 -1.76
N ALA A 59 -9.85 5.86 -3.02
CA ALA A 59 -10.08 4.49 -3.47
C ALA A 59 -9.02 4.14 -4.54
N PRO A 60 -7.75 3.99 -4.14
CA PRO A 60 -6.69 3.66 -5.07
C PRO A 60 -6.89 2.23 -5.60
N THR A 61 -6.44 2.01 -6.82
CA THR A 61 -6.27 0.67 -7.38
C THR A 61 -5.00 0.03 -6.83
N ALA A 62 -4.95 -1.31 -6.82
CA ALA A 62 -3.75 -2.01 -6.36
C ALA A 62 -2.52 -1.64 -7.20
N GLU A 63 -2.71 -1.49 -8.50
CA GLU A 63 -1.71 -1.06 -9.47
C GLU A 63 -1.12 0.32 -9.12
N GLU A 64 -1.95 1.29 -8.78
CA GLU A 64 -1.50 2.64 -8.39
C GLU A 64 -0.64 2.62 -7.14
N VAL A 65 -1.02 1.82 -6.13
CA VAL A 65 -0.24 1.68 -4.89
C VAL A 65 1.09 0.99 -5.15
N VAL A 66 1.09 -0.10 -5.94
CA VAL A 66 2.33 -0.81 -6.28
C VAL A 66 3.26 0.09 -7.08
N ASP A 67 2.74 0.85 -8.04
CA ASP A 67 3.55 1.77 -8.83
C ASP A 67 4.13 2.89 -7.98
N ALA A 68 3.37 3.46 -7.03
CA ALA A 68 3.89 4.42 -6.05
C ALA A 68 5.01 3.81 -5.21
N CYS A 69 4.81 2.58 -4.71
CA CYS A 69 5.81 1.87 -3.92
C CYS A 69 7.10 1.57 -4.68
N LEU A 70 7.00 1.18 -5.96
CA LEU A 70 8.16 0.86 -6.81
C LEU A 70 8.86 2.10 -7.36
N ALA A 71 8.11 3.19 -7.56
CA ALA A 71 8.67 4.49 -7.95
C ALA A 71 9.41 5.17 -6.79
N TYR A 72 9.11 4.79 -5.54
CA TYR A 72 9.79 5.32 -4.37
C TYR A 72 11.28 4.94 -4.37
N CYS A 73 12.11 5.95 -4.63
CA CYS A 73 13.55 5.86 -4.54
C CYS A 73 13.98 6.61 -3.28
N PRO A 74 14.27 5.91 -2.17
CA PRO A 74 14.89 6.54 -1.02
C PRO A 74 16.30 6.91 -1.48
N ILE A 75 16.47 8.19 -1.85
CA ILE A 75 17.70 8.86 -2.30
C ILE A 75 18.93 7.94 -2.15
N CYS A 76 19.49 7.46 -3.27
CA CYS A 76 20.84 6.90 -3.27
C CYS A 76 21.81 8.01 -2.84
N LEU A 77 22.17 8.02 -1.56
CA LEU A 77 23.31 8.76 -1.04
C LEU A 77 24.62 8.17 -1.56
#